data_AF-A0A7C5AJ30-F1
#
_entry.id   AF-A0A7C5AJ30-F1
#
_cell.length_a   1.000
_cell.length_b   1.000
_cell.length_c   1.000
_cell.angle_alpha   90.00
_cell.angle_beta   90.00
_cell.angle_gamma   90.00
#
_symmetry.space_group_name_H-M   'P 1'
#
loop_
_entity.id
_entity.type
_entity.pdbx_description
1 polymer ?
#
loop_
_entity_poly.entity_id
_entity_poly.type
_entity_poly.pdbx_seq_one_letter_code
_entity_poly.pdbx_strand_id
1 'polypeptide(L)'
;MLVLCSRMIRGERTFIRDLVSEKSPRWENVPRMSCPGRMRLSAGAQERLASSAARPIADAWCIAGRLEDSCMDRKPPWLELLDPTADVGLRVRAPALKTLFARAAWGMFFLLTDVRAVRPVDTRTVHVEADDRAALLVKWLSELNFIHQVERRVFCRFVITEMSSRSLIAEVSGEPLTSATNVHMEIKAVTYHGLSVRRESGIWKAEVVFDV
;
A
#
# COMPACT_ATOMS: atom_id res chain seq x y z
N MET A 1 -17.79 35.25 -43.22
CA MET A 1 -17.41 35.29 -41.80
C MET A 1 -16.79 33.94 -41.46
N LEU A 2 -15.48 33.84 -41.70
CA LEU A 2 -14.63 32.64 -41.62
C LEU A 2 -13.66 32.88 -40.47
N VAL A 3 -13.56 31.97 -39.49
CA VAL A 3 -12.31 31.72 -38.76
C VAL A 3 -12.25 30.24 -38.38
N LEU A 4 -11.49 29.50 -39.19
CA LEU A 4 -10.81 28.28 -38.81
C LEU A 4 -9.67 28.65 -37.85
N CYS A 5 -9.51 27.93 -36.74
CA CYS A 5 -8.28 27.97 -35.97
C CYS A 5 -7.76 26.54 -35.81
N SER A 6 -6.70 26.24 -36.55
CA SER A 6 -5.92 25.00 -36.53
C SER A 6 -4.47 25.36 -36.22
N ARG A 7 -3.83 24.51 -35.41
CA ARG A 7 -2.38 24.34 -35.17
C ARG A 7 -1.61 25.45 -34.45
N MET A 8 -1.07 25.10 -33.28
CA MET A 8 0.34 25.31 -32.98
C MET A 8 0.83 24.35 -31.88
N ILE A 9 1.45 23.24 -32.28
CA ILE A 9 2.30 22.40 -31.42
C ILE A 9 3.69 22.47 -32.04
N ARG A 10 4.57 23.26 -31.41
CA ARG A 10 6.03 23.16 -31.51
C ARG A 10 6.62 23.99 -30.36
N GLY A 11 7.25 23.31 -29.43
CA GLY A 11 7.93 23.91 -28.28
C GLY A 11 9.20 23.11 -28.01
N GLU A 12 10.19 23.33 -28.88
CA GLU A 12 11.58 22.94 -28.65
C GLU A 12 12.12 23.70 -27.42
N ARG A 13 12.81 23.01 -26.52
CA ARG A 13 13.68 23.61 -25.50
C ARG A 13 15.08 23.06 -25.65
N THR A 14 15.89 23.77 -26.43
CA THR A 14 17.34 23.87 -26.26
C THR A 14 17.64 24.94 -25.18
N PHE A 15 18.88 24.94 -24.66
CA PHE A 15 19.39 25.69 -23.49
C PHE A 15 18.98 25.08 -22.14
N ILE A 16 19.88 24.54 -21.30
CA ILE A 16 21.10 25.16 -20.78
C ILE A 16 22.23 24.11 -20.68
N ARG A 17 23.43 24.49 -21.14
CA ARG A 17 24.70 23.83 -20.88
C ARG A 17 25.57 24.80 -20.06
N ASP A 18 26.32 24.21 -19.14
CA ASP A 18 27.54 24.70 -18.49
C ASP A 18 27.45 25.81 -17.43
N LEU A 19 27.64 25.39 -16.17
CA LEU A 19 28.75 25.77 -15.28
C LEU A 19 28.34 25.51 -13.81
N VAL A 20 28.90 24.46 -13.20
CA VAL A 20 29.73 24.54 -11.99
C VAL A 20 30.38 23.17 -11.82
N SER A 21 31.63 23.10 -12.25
CA SER A 21 32.64 22.23 -11.66
C SER A 21 32.86 22.69 -10.22
N GLU A 22 32.67 21.83 -9.22
CA GLU A 22 33.57 21.75 -8.07
C GLU A 22 33.28 20.55 -7.16
N LYS A 23 34.25 19.62 -7.16
CA LYS A 23 34.80 18.88 -6.01
C LYS A 23 33.85 17.99 -5.19
N SER A 24 34.08 16.68 -5.37
CA SER A 24 33.70 15.62 -4.44
C SER A 24 34.33 15.83 -3.05
N PRO A 25 33.59 15.55 -1.96
CA PRO A 25 34.21 15.33 -0.66
C PRO A 25 34.58 13.85 -0.49
N ARG A 26 35.89 13.68 -0.38
CA ARG A 26 36.66 12.58 0.17
C ARG A 26 36.08 12.09 1.52
N TRP A 27 35.82 10.79 1.66
CA TRP A 27 35.22 10.14 2.84
C TRP A 27 36.23 9.77 3.95
N GLU A 28 37.36 10.45 4.04
CA GLU A 28 38.35 10.19 5.09
C GLU A 28 38.02 11.00 6.36
N ASN A 29 37.76 10.27 7.46
CA ASN A 29 37.67 10.68 8.88
C ASN A 29 36.29 10.52 9.55
N VAL A 30 35.85 9.27 9.69
CA VAL A 30 34.85 8.91 10.72
C VAL A 30 35.60 8.41 11.97
N PRO A 31 35.43 9.04 13.15
CA PRO A 31 36.03 8.55 14.39
C PRO A 31 35.44 7.19 14.78
N ARG A 32 36.32 6.21 15.05
CA ARG A 32 35.95 4.92 15.64
C ARG A 32 35.42 5.14 17.06
N MET A 33 34.11 4.98 17.24
CA MET A 33 33.53 4.91 18.58
C MET A 33 33.95 3.60 19.26
N SER A 34 34.66 3.76 20.38
CA SER A 34 35.11 2.70 21.27
C SER A 34 33.93 2.19 22.10
N CYS A 35 33.64 0.89 22.03
CA CYS A 35 32.63 0.23 22.87
C CYS A 35 33.16 0.10 24.32
N PRO A 36 32.49 0.64 25.35
CA PRO A 36 32.90 0.40 26.72
C PRO A 36 32.30 -0.90 27.28
N GLY A 37 33.18 -1.74 27.82
CA GLY A 37 32.98 -2.40 29.12
C GLY A 37 31.95 -3.53 29.22
N ARG A 38 32.39 -4.78 28.99
CA ARG A 38 31.74 -5.99 29.47
C ARG A 38 32.05 -6.17 30.97
N MET A 39 31.09 -5.86 31.85
CA MET A 39 31.20 -6.16 33.28
C MET A 39 30.43 -7.45 33.62
N ARG A 40 31.13 -8.40 34.25
CA ARG A 40 30.55 -9.62 34.82
C ARG A 40 29.83 -9.26 36.12
N LEU A 41 28.72 -9.92 36.41
CA LEU A 41 28.20 -10.03 37.78
C LEU A 41 28.13 -11.51 38.17
N SER A 42 28.73 -11.81 39.32
CA SER A 42 28.69 -13.08 40.02
C SER A 42 27.39 -13.23 40.82
N ALA A 43 27.02 -14.48 41.03
CA ALA A 43 25.85 -14.93 41.74
C ALA A 43 25.77 -14.52 43.22
N GLY A 44 24.54 -14.42 43.72
CA GLY A 44 24.19 -14.67 45.12
C GLY A 44 23.25 -13.63 45.74
N ALA A 45 21.96 -13.96 45.86
CA ALA A 45 21.15 -13.73 47.06
C ALA A 45 19.68 -14.13 46.83
N GLN A 46 19.16 -14.93 47.76
CA GLN A 46 17.84 -15.57 47.79
C GLN A 46 16.67 -14.64 48.13
N GLU A 47 15.51 -15.08 47.64
CA GLU A 47 14.09 -14.82 47.97
C GLU A 47 13.71 -13.97 49.21
N ARG A 48 12.70 -13.10 49.01
CA ARG A 48 11.48 -13.07 49.86
C ARG A 48 10.30 -12.29 49.22
N LEU A 49 9.28 -13.08 48.87
CA LEU A 49 7.81 -12.94 48.83
C LEU A 49 7.06 -11.57 48.86
N ALA A 50 6.10 -11.50 47.92
CA ALA A 50 4.71 -10.99 47.98
C ALA A 50 4.41 -9.50 47.68
N SER A 51 3.81 -9.22 46.50
CA SER A 51 2.35 -9.05 46.35
C SER A 51 1.94 -8.45 44.97
N SER A 52 0.96 -9.09 44.34
CA SER A 52 -0.04 -8.51 43.43
C SER A 52 0.38 -7.83 42.12
N ALA A 53 0.33 -8.58 41.02
CA ALA A 53 -0.40 -8.18 39.81
C ALA A 53 -0.62 -9.40 38.90
N ALA A 54 -1.88 -9.68 38.60
CA ALA A 54 -2.30 -10.82 37.79
C ALA A 54 -2.08 -10.59 36.28
N ARG A 55 -1.74 -11.69 35.60
CA ARG A 55 -1.80 -12.02 34.16
C ARG A 55 -0.56 -11.65 33.32
N PRO A 56 -0.05 -12.61 32.54
CA PRO A 56 -0.57 -12.74 31.18
C PRO A 56 -0.86 -14.19 30.74
N ILE A 57 -1.69 -14.26 29.70
CA ILE A 57 -2.16 -15.45 29.01
C ILE A 57 -1.00 -15.92 28.13
N ALA A 58 -0.22 -16.89 28.60
CA ALA A 58 0.26 -17.94 27.71
C ALA A 58 -0.99 -18.76 27.35
N ASP A 59 -1.26 -19.17 26.11
CA ASP A 59 -0.56 -20.27 25.47
C ASP A 59 -0.74 -20.26 23.94
N ALA A 60 0.30 -20.76 23.25
CA ALA A 60 0.26 -21.36 21.90
C ALA A 60 0.22 -20.44 20.66
N TRP A 61 1.35 -19.76 20.39
CA TRP A 61 1.90 -19.76 19.03
C TRP A 61 3.38 -20.14 19.08
N CYS A 62 3.62 -21.43 19.28
CA CYS A 62 4.94 -22.05 19.22
C CYS A 62 4.84 -23.34 18.40
N ILE A 63 4.69 -23.22 17.08
CA ILE A 63 5.29 -24.17 16.11
C ILE A 63 5.78 -23.35 14.90
N ALA A 64 7.11 -23.38 14.75
CA ALA A 64 8.00 -23.06 13.62
C ALA A 64 7.38 -22.70 12.25
N GLY A 65 7.95 -21.81 11.44
CA GLY A 65 9.23 -21.11 11.52
C GLY A 65 9.64 -20.60 10.13
N ARG A 66 10.33 -19.44 10.13
CA ARG A 66 11.11 -18.86 9.02
C ARG A 66 10.31 -18.23 7.87
N LEU A 67 10.19 -16.91 7.90
CA LEU A 67 10.55 -15.99 6.79
C LEU A 67 10.61 -14.57 7.37
N GLU A 68 11.78 -13.95 7.25
CA GLU A 68 12.01 -12.53 7.48
C GLU A 68 11.32 -11.74 6.35
N ASP A 69 10.40 -10.83 6.69
CA ASP A 69 10.40 -9.45 6.15
C ASP A 69 9.33 -8.56 6.84
N SER A 70 9.80 -7.42 7.31
CA SER A 70 9.21 -6.54 8.32
C SER A 70 8.06 -5.60 7.86
N CYS A 71 7.46 -5.84 6.70
CA CYS A 71 6.47 -4.92 6.10
C CYS A 71 5.00 -5.23 6.46
N MET A 72 4.64 -6.50 6.68
CA MET A 72 3.25 -6.88 6.97
C MET A 72 2.77 -6.49 8.39
N ASP A 73 3.69 -6.16 9.29
CA ASP A 73 3.40 -5.97 10.71
C ASP A 73 2.78 -4.60 11.06
N ARG A 74 2.63 -3.69 10.08
CA ARG A 74 2.02 -2.37 10.28
C ARG A 74 0.76 -2.15 9.44
N LYS A 75 -0.07 -3.17 9.32
CA LYS A 75 -1.39 -3.06 8.70
C LYS A 75 -2.29 -2.08 9.48
N PRO A 76 -3.00 -1.15 8.82
CA PRO A 76 -3.93 -0.26 9.50
C PRO A 76 -5.15 -1.02 10.08
N PRO A 77 -5.78 -0.53 11.15
CA PRO A 77 -6.86 -1.23 11.85
C PRO A 77 -8.16 -1.37 11.03
N TRP A 78 -8.31 -0.58 9.96
CA TRP A 78 -9.44 -0.65 9.06
C TRP A 78 -9.29 -1.69 7.95
N LEU A 79 -8.12 -2.34 7.86
CA LEU A 79 -7.81 -3.38 6.90
C LEU A 79 -7.68 -4.72 7.61
N GLU A 80 -8.25 -5.77 7.05
CA GLU A 80 -8.22 -7.15 7.53
C GLU A 80 -7.90 -8.08 6.36
N LEU A 81 -6.95 -8.99 6.55
CA LEU A 81 -6.62 -10.00 5.54
C LEU A 81 -7.45 -11.22 5.87
N LEU A 82 -8.12 -11.76 4.86
CA LEU A 82 -8.89 -12.99 4.97
C LEU A 82 -8.08 -14.09 4.30
N ASP A 83 -8.10 -15.28 4.89
CA ASP A 83 -7.46 -16.47 4.33
C ASP A 83 -8.54 -17.48 3.91
N PRO A 84 -9.21 -17.26 2.77
CA PRO A 84 -10.17 -18.22 2.23
C PRO A 84 -9.43 -19.36 1.51
N THR A 85 -8.73 -20.23 2.26
CA THR A 85 -8.35 -21.61 1.89
C THR A 85 -7.54 -21.86 0.60
N ALA A 86 -7.27 -20.85 -0.24
CA ALA A 86 -6.46 -20.94 -1.47
C ALA A 86 -6.12 -19.54 -2.06
N ASP A 87 -7.00 -18.56 -1.88
CA ASP A 87 -6.87 -17.21 -2.43
C ASP A 87 -6.58 -16.16 -1.34
N VAL A 88 -6.15 -14.95 -1.73
CA VAL A 88 -5.94 -13.85 -0.77
C VAL A 88 -7.18 -12.97 -0.71
N GLY A 89 -7.77 -12.86 0.47
CA GLY A 89 -8.94 -12.00 0.69
C GLY A 89 -8.61 -10.73 1.46
N LEU A 90 -9.41 -9.69 1.24
CA LEU A 90 -9.26 -8.38 1.86
C LEU A 90 -10.60 -7.88 2.35
N ARG A 91 -10.68 -7.56 3.64
CA ARG A 91 -11.80 -6.88 4.27
C ARG A 91 -11.41 -5.47 4.68
N VAL A 92 -12.19 -4.49 4.26
CA VAL A 92 -11.93 -3.07 4.50
C VAL A 92 -13.14 -2.43 5.15
N ARG A 93 -12.89 -1.51 6.08
CA ARG A 93 -13.92 -0.72 6.76
C ARG A 93 -13.72 0.77 6.53
N ALA A 94 -14.80 1.53 6.39
CA ALA A 94 -14.73 2.98 6.24
C ALA A 94 -16.00 3.70 6.72
N PRO A 95 -15.91 4.97 7.16
CA PRO A 95 -17.09 5.75 7.52
C PRO A 95 -17.92 6.18 6.31
N ALA A 96 -17.30 6.31 5.13
CA ALA A 96 -17.94 6.73 3.89
C ALA A 96 -17.61 5.76 2.74
N LEU A 97 -18.54 5.63 1.79
CA LEU A 97 -18.40 4.71 0.66
C LEU A 97 -17.20 5.10 -0.24
N LYS A 98 -16.98 6.40 -0.49
CA LYS A 98 -15.80 6.89 -1.25
C LYS A 98 -14.49 6.45 -0.57
N THR A 99 -14.43 6.60 0.75
CA THR A 99 -13.27 6.18 1.56
C THR A 99 -13.11 4.66 1.54
N LEU A 100 -14.19 3.89 1.45
CA LEU A 100 -14.14 2.43 1.34
C LEU A 100 -13.40 1.99 0.07
N PHE A 101 -13.77 2.57 -1.08
CA PHE A 101 -13.15 2.25 -2.37
C PHE A 101 -11.69 2.69 -2.45
N ALA A 102 -11.36 3.86 -1.89
CA ALA A 102 -9.97 4.31 -1.77
C ALA A 102 -9.14 3.37 -0.90
N ARG A 103 -9.68 2.93 0.25
CA ARG A 103 -9.00 2.00 1.16
C ARG A 103 -8.89 0.59 0.58
N ALA A 104 -9.87 0.15 -0.22
CA ALA A 104 -9.80 -1.13 -0.93
C ALA A 104 -8.66 -1.14 -1.95
N ALA A 105 -8.52 -0.06 -2.75
CA ALA A 105 -7.38 0.11 -3.65
C ALA A 105 -6.05 0.11 -2.89
N TRP A 106 -5.96 0.88 -1.80
CA TRP A 106 -4.77 0.89 -0.97
C TRP A 106 -4.43 -0.51 -0.42
N GLY A 107 -5.46 -1.24 0.04
CA GLY A 107 -5.31 -2.59 0.55
C GLY A 107 -4.80 -3.58 -0.51
N MET A 108 -5.27 -3.48 -1.75
CA MET A 108 -4.75 -4.28 -2.87
C MET A 108 -3.27 -4.01 -3.11
N PHE A 109 -2.85 -2.73 -3.17
CA PHE A 109 -1.42 -2.41 -3.35
C PHE A 109 -0.56 -2.77 -2.15
N PHE A 110 -1.14 -2.82 -0.94
CA PHE A 110 -0.46 -3.31 0.26
C PHE A 110 -0.14 -4.81 0.18
N LEU A 111 -0.91 -5.60 -0.56
CA LEU A 111 -0.58 -7.00 -0.84
C LEU A 111 0.57 -7.13 -1.85
N LEU A 112 0.62 -6.21 -2.83
CA LEU A 112 1.62 -6.24 -3.90
C LEU A 112 3.00 -5.78 -3.42
N THR A 113 3.08 -4.71 -2.62
CA THR A 113 4.36 -4.07 -2.24
C THR A 113 4.26 -3.27 -0.94
N ASP A 114 5.40 -2.76 -0.44
CA ASP A 114 5.40 -1.74 0.60
C ASP A 114 4.94 -0.38 0.04
N VAL A 115 3.63 -0.14 0.13
CA VAL A 115 2.96 1.10 -0.32
C VAL A 115 3.54 2.36 0.33
N ARG A 116 4.19 2.26 1.49
CA ARG A 116 4.77 3.42 2.18
C ARG A 116 6.10 3.86 1.57
N ALA A 117 6.80 2.97 0.89
CA ALA A 117 8.01 3.29 0.15
C ALA A 117 7.69 4.00 -1.18
N VAL A 118 6.45 3.88 -1.67
CA VAL A 118 6.02 4.42 -2.95
C VAL A 118 5.74 5.92 -2.85
N ARG A 119 6.31 6.69 -3.78
CA ARG A 119 6.14 8.15 -3.84
C ARG A 119 5.02 8.56 -4.80
N PRO A 120 4.18 9.55 -4.45
CA PRO A 120 3.14 10.07 -5.33
C PRO A 120 3.74 11.10 -6.32
N VAL A 121 4.53 10.64 -7.28
CA VAL A 121 5.26 11.50 -8.23
C VAL A 121 4.38 11.96 -9.39
N ASP A 122 3.55 11.06 -9.91
CA ASP A 122 2.58 11.37 -10.97
C ASP A 122 1.16 11.00 -10.53
N THR A 123 0.20 11.76 -11.04
CA THR A 123 -1.24 11.57 -10.77
C THR A 123 -1.97 11.29 -12.08
N ARG A 124 -2.92 10.35 -12.02
CA ARG A 124 -3.77 9.96 -13.14
C ARG A 124 -5.22 9.96 -12.71
N THR A 125 -6.09 10.34 -13.64
CA THR A 125 -7.54 10.23 -13.46
C THR A 125 -8.00 8.92 -14.06
N VAL A 126 -8.70 8.11 -13.26
CA VAL A 126 -9.30 6.83 -13.68
C VAL A 126 -10.81 6.94 -13.56
N HIS A 127 -11.52 6.52 -14.59
CA HIS A 127 -12.98 6.50 -14.64
C HIS A 127 -13.47 5.08 -14.92
N VAL A 128 -14.38 4.58 -14.09
CA VAL A 128 -14.98 3.25 -14.25
C VAL A 128 -16.49 3.31 -14.08
N GLU A 129 -17.19 2.47 -14.83
CA GLU A 129 -18.64 2.32 -14.78
C GLU A 129 -19.05 0.85 -14.69
N ALA A 130 -20.06 0.52 -13.88
CA ALA A 130 -20.58 -0.83 -13.69
C ALA A 130 -22.07 -0.82 -13.32
N ASP A 131 -22.71 -1.98 -13.38
CA ASP A 131 -24.17 -2.10 -13.21
C ASP A 131 -24.64 -1.85 -11.76
N ASP A 132 -23.80 -2.20 -10.80
CA ASP A 132 -24.04 -2.01 -9.37
C ASP A 132 -22.73 -1.73 -8.60
N ARG A 133 -22.86 -1.50 -7.28
CA ARG A 133 -21.74 -1.12 -6.41
C ARG A 133 -20.71 -2.24 -6.23
N ALA A 134 -21.14 -3.49 -6.21
CA ALA A 134 -20.22 -4.62 -6.03
C ALA A 134 -19.40 -4.79 -7.32
N ALA A 135 -20.06 -4.82 -8.47
CA ALA A 135 -19.42 -4.82 -9.78
C ALA A 135 -18.51 -3.60 -9.98
N LEU A 136 -18.90 -2.42 -9.47
CA LEU A 136 -18.08 -1.21 -9.51
C LEU A 136 -16.78 -1.38 -8.73
N LEU A 137 -16.80 -2.06 -7.58
CA LEU A 137 -15.60 -2.34 -6.79
C LEU A 137 -14.65 -3.29 -7.53
N VAL A 138 -15.19 -4.36 -8.12
CA VAL A 138 -14.38 -5.29 -8.93
C VAL A 138 -13.75 -4.56 -10.10
N LYS A 139 -14.54 -3.83 -10.90
CA LYS A 139 -14.03 -3.09 -12.05
C LYS A 139 -12.99 -2.04 -11.66
N TRP A 140 -13.22 -1.33 -10.55
CA TRP A 140 -12.27 -0.37 -10.00
C TRP A 140 -10.91 -1.01 -9.68
N LEU A 141 -10.90 -2.11 -8.94
CA LEU A 141 -9.67 -2.79 -8.57
C LEU A 141 -9.00 -3.47 -9.76
N SER A 142 -9.77 -4.05 -10.67
CA SER A 142 -9.28 -4.65 -11.91
C SER A 142 -8.60 -3.63 -12.82
N GLU A 143 -9.16 -2.42 -12.95
CA GLU A 143 -8.56 -1.34 -13.74
C GLU A 143 -7.19 -0.93 -13.16
N LEU A 144 -7.10 -0.81 -11.84
CA LEU A 144 -5.84 -0.51 -11.17
C LEU A 144 -4.81 -1.63 -11.31
N ASN A 145 -5.26 -2.89 -11.22
CA ASN A 145 -4.40 -4.05 -11.43
C ASN A 145 -3.89 -4.12 -12.88
N PHE A 146 -4.76 -3.82 -13.85
CA PHE A 146 -4.37 -3.73 -15.25
C PHE A 146 -3.28 -2.67 -15.47
N ILE A 147 -3.47 -1.46 -14.95
CA ILE A 147 -2.46 -0.39 -15.04
C ILE A 147 -1.16 -0.82 -14.35
N HIS A 148 -1.25 -1.52 -13.22
CA HIS A 148 -0.07 -2.04 -12.53
C HIS A 148 0.72 -3.03 -13.39
N GLN A 149 0.04 -4.05 -13.94
CA GLN A 149 0.68 -5.12 -14.70
C GLN A 149 1.18 -4.65 -16.07
N VAL A 150 0.33 -3.94 -16.82
CA VAL A 150 0.57 -3.60 -18.23
C VAL A 150 1.42 -2.34 -18.35
N GLU A 151 1.08 -1.29 -17.60
CA GLU A 151 1.83 -0.03 -17.66
C GLU A 151 2.99 0.04 -16.67
N ARG A 152 3.20 -1.02 -15.86
CA ARG A 152 4.30 -1.13 -14.90
C ARG A 152 4.31 0.06 -13.94
N ARG A 153 3.22 0.25 -13.20
CA ARG A 153 3.04 1.36 -12.24
C ARG A 153 2.61 0.88 -10.87
N VAL A 154 2.96 1.64 -9.83
CA VAL A 154 2.53 1.36 -8.47
C VAL A 154 1.94 2.62 -7.84
N PHE A 155 0.84 2.48 -7.12
CA PHE A 155 0.09 3.60 -6.56
C PHE A 155 0.07 3.58 -5.03
N CYS A 156 0.14 4.76 -4.41
CA CYS A 156 0.12 4.91 -2.96
C CYS A 156 -0.97 5.86 -2.44
N ARG A 157 -1.55 6.69 -3.31
CA ARG A 157 -2.60 7.63 -2.97
C ARG A 157 -3.79 7.45 -3.89
N PHE A 158 -4.98 7.38 -3.30
CA PHE A 158 -6.24 7.18 -4.01
C PHE A 158 -7.27 8.19 -3.48
N VAL A 159 -7.78 9.05 -4.36
CA VAL A 159 -8.77 10.07 -4.02
C VAL A 159 -9.97 9.89 -4.95
N ILE A 160 -11.10 9.43 -4.40
CA ILE A 160 -12.35 9.33 -5.17
C ILE A 160 -13.00 10.72 -5.23
N THR A 161 -12.95 11.36 -6.39
CA THR A 161 -13.49 12.71 -6.61
C THR A 161 -15.01 12.63 -6.77
N GLU A 162 -15.48 11.73 -7.64
CA GLU A 162 -16.91 11.55 -7.93
C GLU A 162 -17.30 10.08 -7.82
N MET A 163 -18.52 9.83 -7.32
CA MET A 163 -19.01 8.46 -7.18
C MET A 163 -20.52 8.42 -7.11
N SER A 164 -21.11 7.54 -7.91
CA SER A 164 -22.52 7.20 -7.91
C SER A 164 -22.71 5.73 -7.54
N SER A 165 -23.91 5.16 -7.72
CA SER A 165 -24.13 3.72 -7.59
C SER A 165 -23.51 2.89 -8.72
N ARG A 166 -23.14 3.53 -9.84
CA ARG A 166 -22.73 2.88 -11.09
C ARG A 166 -21.48 3.45 -11.72
N SER A 167 -20.93 4.55 -11.19
CA SER A 167 -19.75 5.20 -11.74
C SER A 167 -18.83 5.70 -10.63
N LEU A 168 -17.54 5.75 -10.94
CA LEU A 168 -16.49 6.24 -10.04
C LEU A 168 -15.43 6.97 -10.86
N ILE A 169 -15.10 8.19 -10.43
CA ILE A 169 -13.93 8.94 -10.91
C ILE A 169 -12.97 9.10 -9.74
N ALA A 170 -11.70 8.79 -9.98
CA ALA A 170 -10.67 8.86 -8.97
C ALA A 170 -9.37 9.41 -9.52
N GLU A 171 -8.66 10.15 -8.67
CA GLU A 171 -7.26 10.50 -8.86
C GLU A 171 -6.40 9.48 -8.12
N VAL A 172 -5.49 8.84 -8.84
CA VAL A 172 -4.51 7.91 -8.30
C VAL A 172 -3.11 8.45 -8.50
N SER A 173 -2.30 8.46 -7.44
CA SER A 173 -0.94 8.95 -7.50
C SER A 173 0.06 7.88 -7.10
N GLY A 174 1.20 7.87 -7.78
CA GLY A 174 2.21 6.84 -7.63
C GLY A 174 3.47 7.15 -8.42
N GLU A 175 4.24 6.10 -8.70
CA GLU A 175 5.44 6.18 -9.53
C GLU A 175 5.58 4.96 -10.45
N PRO A 176 6.42 5.04 -11.50
CA PRO A 176 6.74 3.89 -12.34
C PRO A 176 7.37 2.77 -11.51
N LEU A 177 6.98 1.53 -11.81
CA LEU A 177 7.56 0.34 -11.19
C LEU A 177 8.99 0.16 -11.73
N THR A 178 9.96 0.12 -10.81
CA THR A 178 11.38 -0.10 -11.16
C THR A 178 11.82 -1.48 -10.70
N SER A 179 12.97 -1.96 -11.19
CA SER A 179 13.57 -3.21 -10.71
C SER A 179 13.97 -3.17 -9.22
N ALA A 180 14.07 -1.98 -8.63
CA ALA A 180 14.34 -1.80 -7.20
C ALA A 180 13.07 -1.88 -6.34
N THR A 181 11.88 -1.82 -6.93
CA THR A 181 10.63 -1.96 -6.19
C THR A 181 10.41 -3.42 -5.83
N ASN A 182 10.33 -3.73 -4.53
CA ASN A 182 10.08 -5.09 -4.06
C ASN A 182 8.59 -5.41 -4.20
N VAL A 183 8.25 -6.27 -5.15
CA VAL A 183 6.88 -6.78 -5.35
C VAL A 183 6.86 -8.20 -4.78
N HIS A 184 6.06 -8.41 -3.73
CA HIS A 184 6.04 -9.65 -2.97
C HIS A 184 5.07 -10.69 -3.55
N MET A 185 4.09 -10.24 -4.33
CA MET A 185 3.00 -11.05 -4.85
C MET A 185 2.48 -10.47 -6.15
N GLU A 186 1.94 -11.32 -7.01
CA GLU A 186 1.20 -10.94 -8.20
C GLU A 186 -0.29 -11.24 -7.98
N ILE A 187 -1.16 -10.32 -8.37
CA ILE A 187 -2.61 -10.54 -8.36
C ILE A 187 -3.04 -10.76 -9.81
N LYS A 188 -3.43 -11.98 -10.17
CA LYS A 188 -3.90 -12.33 -11.51
C LYS A 188 -5.26 -11.70 -11.82
N ALA A 189 -6.19 -11.80 -10.87
CA ALA A 189 -7.55 -11.27 -11.07
C ALA A 189 -8.23 -10.85 -9.76
N VAL A 190 -9.12 -9.88 -9.89
CA VAL A 190 -10.10 -9.52 -8.84
C VAL A 190 -11.36 -10.30 -9.10
N THR A 191 -11.80 -11.10 -8.12
CA THR A 191 -12.92 -12.04 -8.32
C THR A 191 -14.23 -11.50 -7.76
N TYR A 192 -15.34 -12.06 -8.25
CA TYR A 192 -16.65 -11.88 -7.63
C TYR A 192 -16.90 -12.85 -6.47
N HIS A 193 -15.98 -13.79 -6.21
CA HIS A 193 -16.13 -14.77 -5.16
C HIS A 193 -16.01 -14.10 -3.78
N GLY A 194 -16.99 -14.33 -2.90
CA GLY A 194 -17.03 -13.69 -1.58
C GLY A 194 -17.16 -12.16 -1.61
N LEU A 195 -17.46 -11.56 -2.77
CA LEU A 195 -17.56 -10.12 -2.93
C LEU A 195 -18.75 -9.57 -2.15
N SER A 196 -18.51 -8.55 -1.35
CA SER A 196 -19.58 -7.87 -0.62
C SER A 196 -19.26 -6.40 -0.39
N VAL A 197 -20.25 -5.53 -0.57
CA VAL A 197 -20.20 -4.11 -0.20
C VAL A 197 -21.46 -3.76 0.55
N ARG A 198 -21.35 -3.56 1.87
CA ARG A 198 -22.49 -3.41 2.76
C ARG A 198 -22.26 -2.32 3.81
N ARG A 199 -23.36 -1.71 4.28
CA ARG A 199 -23.33 -0.75 5.38
C ARG A 199 -23.94 -1.41 6.62
N GLU A 200 -23.15 -1.53 7.67
CA GLU A 200 -23.54 -2.17 8.93
C GLU A 200 -23.24 -1.24 10.10
N SER A 201 -24.21 -0.99 10.96
CA SER A 201 -24.05 -0.12 12.14
C SER A 201 -23.42 1.24 11.81
N GLY A 202 -23.83 1.83 10.69
CA GLY A 202 -23.31 3.12 10.22
C GLY A 202 -21.96 3.08 9.50
N ILE A 203 -21.24 1.94 9.53
CA ILE A 203 -19.92 1.77 8.92
C ILE A 203 -20.04 0.98 7.62
N TRP A 204 -19.33 1.42 6.58
CA TRP A 204 -19.20 0.67 5.33
C TRP A 204 -18.15 -0.43 5.47
N LYS A 205 -18.46 -1.60 4.93
CA LYS A 205 -17.56 -2.76 4.86
C LYS A 205 -17.54 -3.30 3.44
N ALA A 206 -16.34 -3.63 2.97
CA ALA A 206 -16.11 -4.34 1.72
C ALA A 206 -15.32 -5.61 2.00
N GLU A 207 -15.65 -6.69 1.31
CA GLU A 207 -14.90 -7.94 1.25
C GLU A 207 -14.66 -8.26 -0.22
N VAL A 208 -13.41 -8.57 -0.57
CA VAL A 208 -12.99 -8.91 -1.94
C VAL A 208 -11.94 -10.02 -1.87
N VAL A 209 -11.95 -10.92 -2.84
CA VAL A 209 -10.99 -12.03 -2.96
C VAL A 209 -10.23 -11.90 -4.27
N PHE A 210 -8.92 -12.12 -4.20
CA PHE A 210 -7.98 -12.02 -5.30
C PHE A 210 -7.44 -13.40 -5.66
N ASP A 211 -7.43 -13.70 -6.95
CA ASP A 211 -6.67 -14.81 -7.52
C ASP A 211 -5.22 -14.34 -7.69
N VAL A 212 -4.28 -15.08 -7.08
CA VAL A 212 -2.85 -14.73 -6.98
C VAL A 212 -2.00 -15.77 -7.68
#